data_AF-A0A0B2VKC7-F1
#
_entry.id   AF-A0A0B2VKC7-F1
#
_cell.length_a   1.000
_cell.length_b   1.000
_cell.length_c   1.000
_cell.angle_alpha   90.00
_cell.angle_beta   90.00
_cell.angle_gamma   90.00
#
_symmetry.space_group_name_H-M   'P 1'
#
loop_
_entity.id
_entity.type
_entity.pdbx_description
1 polymer ?
#
loop_
_entity_poly.entity_id
_entity_poly.type
_entity_poly.pdbx_seq_one_letter_code
_entity_poly.pdbx_strand_id
1 'polypeptide(L)'
;MITHRLLKRLARKSDYRWCGDLRMDFIKNHSSVRMRDPSEVRRKLDKFICDQPEHLLVIADFDHTLSRTKNHLGEECCISYGVFEMEAMRISPEYGEYFTKLAEKYLPIELSTTMTREEKAPYMVEWWVYSVFCGASLNRSLTDAQIALEAMSNLIHVENFEKLSSL
;
A
#
# COMPACT_ATOMS: atom_id res chain seq x y z
N MET A 1 -34.72 -28.59 15.03
CA MET A 1 -34.18 -29.43 13.94
C MET A 1 -34.62 -28.82 12.60
N ILE A 2 -33.93 -27.77 12.16
CA ILE A 2 -34.23 -27.08 10.89
C ILE A 2 -33.71 -27.98 9.77
N THR A 3 -34.62 -28.54 8.99
CA THR A 3 -34.28 -29.58 8.01
C THR A 3 -33.36 -29.01 6.92
N HIS A 4 -32.41 -29.84 6.50
CA HIS A 4 -31.43 -29.62 5.41
C HIS A 4 -32.06 -29.11 4.08
N ARG A 5 -33.39 -29.20 3.92
CA ARG A 5 -34.14 -28.67 2.77
C ARG A 5 -34.32 -27.14 2.83
N LEU A 6 -34.37 -26.51 4.01
CA LEU A 6 -34.47 -25.04 4.14
C LEU A 6 -33.12 -24.35 3.87
N LEU A 7 -32.01 -24.93 4.34
CA LEU A 7 -30.66 -24.42 4.05
C LEU A 7 -30.34 -24.48 2.55
N LYS A 8 -30.75 -25.55 1.84
CA LYS A 8 -30.61 -25.64 0.37
C LYS A 8 -31.55 -24.73 -0.44
N ARG A 9 -32.55 -24.11 0.19
CA ARG A 9 -33.49 -23.17 -0.44
C ARG A 9 -33.03 -21.71 -0.24
N LEU A 10 -32.30 -21.43 0.84
CA LEU A 10 -31.63 -20.15 1.06
C LEU A 10 -30.27 -20.07 0.33
N ALA A 11 -29.54 -21.18 0.22
CA ALA A 11 -28.28 -21.25 -0.54
C ALA A 11 -28.45 -21.27 -2.07
N ARG A 12 -29.68 -21.14 -2.59
CA ARG A 12 -29.98 -21.08 -4.04
C ARG A 12 -30.62 -19.76 -4.49
N LYS A 13 -30.64 -18.74 -3.63
CA LYS A 13 -31.12 -17.40 -3.96
C LYS A 13 -30.09 -16.34 -3.58
N SER A 14 -29.02 -16.31 -4.35
CA SER A 14 -28.37 -15.05 -4.71
C SER A 14 -28.03 -15.18 -6.18
N ASP A 15 -29.04 -14.99 -7.02
CA ASP A 15 -28.84 -14.64 -8.43
C ASP A 15 -27.78 -13.53 -8.46
N TYR A 16 -26.55 -13.84 -8.87
CA TYR A 16 -25.56 -12.85 -9.28
C TYR A 16 -25.96 -12.21 -10.62
N ARG A 17 -27.27 -12.08 -10.88
CA ARG A 17 -27.85 -11.51 -12.08
C ARG A 17 -28.07 -10.02 -11.85
N TRP A 18 -26.99 -9.33 -11.49
CA TRP A 18 -26.95 -7.89 -11.63
C TRP A 18 -26.91 -7.60 -13.14
N CYS A 19 -27.85 -6.84 -13.66
CA CYS A 19 -27.76 -6.32 -15.02
C CYS A 19 -26.58 -5.33 -15.09
N GLY A 20 -25.83 -5.32 -16.19
CA GLY A 20 -24.63 -4.47 -16.34
C GLY A 20 -24.90 -2.98 -16.09
N ASP A 21 -26.10 -2.51 -16.38
CA ASP A 21 -26.47 -1.10 -16.25
C ASP A 21 -26.56 -0.60 -14.80
N LEU A 22 -27.22 -1.36 -13.92
CA LEU A 22 -27.41 -0.95 -12.51
C LEU A 22 -26.09 -0.85 -11.72
N ARG A 23 -25.04 -1.58 -12.13
CA ARG A 23 -23.73 -1.55 -11.46
C ARG A 23 -22.93 -0.30 -11.79
N MET A 24 -22.90 0.07 -13.06
CA MET A 24 -22.15 1.24 -13.48
C MET A 24 -22.78 2.52 -12.94
N ASP A 25 -24.09 2.56 -12.78
CA ASP A 25 -24.78 3.71 -12.18
C ASP A 25 -24.39 3.87 -10.70
N PHE A 26 -24.31 2.78 -9.93
CA PHE A 26 -23.84 2.82 -8.55
C PHE A 26 -22.41 3.39 -8.43
N ILE A 27 -21.48 2.93 -9.27
CA ILE A 27 -20.08 3.37 -9.23
C ILE A 27 -19.94 4.82 -9.71
N LYS A 28 -20.62 5.19 -10.81
CA LYS A 28 -20.53 6.53 -11.41
C LYS A 28 -21.12 7.63 -10.54
N ASN A 29 -22.15 7.33 -9.75
CA ASN A 29 -22.87 8.34 -8.99
C ASN A 29 -22.19 8.72 -7.66
N HIS A 30 -21.09 8.04 -7.29
CA HIS A 30 -20.34 8.39 -6.10
C HIS A 30 -19.42 9.60 -6.36
N SER A 31 -19.52 10.65 -5.54
CA SER A 31 -18.87 11.96 -5.78
C SER A 31 -17.33 11.90 -5.82
N SER A 32 -16.72 10.95 -5.14
CA SER A 32 -15.26 10.75 -5.16
C SER A 32 -14.75 9.96 -6.37
N VAL A 33 -15.65 9.34 -7.15
CA VAL A 33 -15.24 8.48 -8.26
C VAL A 33 -14.97 9.32 -9.50
N ARG A 34 -13.77 9.18 -10.06
CA ARG A 34 -13.36 9.80 -11.32
C ARG A 34 -12.92 8.71 -12.29
N MET A 35 -13.47 8.72 -13.51
CA MET A 35 -13.18 7.74 -14.55
C MET A 35 -12.81 8.43 -15.84
N ARG A 36 -11.67 8.06 -16.44
CA ARG A 36 -11.24 8.57 -17.75
C ARG A 36 -12.12 8.04 -18.89
N ASP A 37 -12.36 6.74 -18.91
CA ASP A 37 -13.19 6.07 -19.92
C ASP A 37 -14.20 5.12 -19.25
N PRO A 38 -15.44 5.57 -19.06
CA PRO A 38 -16.47 4.75 -18.42
C PRO A 38 -16.89 3.50 -19.21
N SER A 39 -16.70 3.50 -20.53
CA SER A 39 -17.06 2.36 -21.39
C SER A 39 -16.03 1.24 -21.24
N GLU A 40 -14.74 1.58 -21.20
CA GLU A 40 -13.68 0.60 -20.95
C GLU A 40 -13.75 0.01 -19.53
N VAL A 41 -14.09 0.83 -18.52
CA VAL A 41 -14.31 0.33 -17.15
C VAL A 41 -15.46 -0.69 -17.13
N ARG A 42 -16.58 -0.38 -17.78
CA ARG A 42 -17.72 -1.32 -17.90
C ARG A 42 -17.30 -2.63 -18.55
N ARG A 43 -16.58 -2.56 -19.68
CA ARG A 43 -16.10 -3.76 -20.40
C ARG A 43 -15.23 -4.65 -19.53
N LYS A 44 -14.33 -4.07 -18.72
CA LYS A 44 -13.48 -4.82 -17.78
C LYS A 44 -14.29 -5.46 -16.64
N LEU A 45 -15.26 -4.74 -16.08
CA LEU A 45 -16.14 -5.26 -15.02
C LEU A 45 -17.01 -6.42 -15.53
N ASP A 46 -17.57 -6.30 -16.73
CA ASP A 46 -18.37 -7.37 -17.33
C ASP A 46 -17.51 -8.62 -17.59
N LYS A 47 -16.24 -8.44 -17.98
CA LYS A 47 -15.29 -9.55 -18.10
C LYS A 47 -15.04 -10.27 -16.77
N PHE A 48 -14.79 -9.54 -15.68
CA PHE A 48 -14.58 -10.16 -14.36
C PHE A 48 -15.78 -10.99 -13.89
N ILE A 49 -16.99 -10.56 -14.23
CA ILE A 49 -18.22 -11.27 -13.85
C ILE A 49 -18.42 -12.51 -14.73
N CYS A 50 -18.18 -12.40 -16.03
CA CYS A 50 -18.28 -13.53 -16.95
C CYS A 50 -17.27 -14.63 -16.61
N ASP A 51 -16.01 -14.24 -16.33
CA ASP A 51 -14.91 -15.17 -16.09
C ASP A 51 -15.01 -15.90 -14.73
N GLN A 52 -15.95 -15.53 -13.85
CA GLN A 52 -16.15 -16.10 -12.50
C GLN A 52 -15.02 -15.79 -11.48
N PRO A 53 -15.31 -15.83 -10.16
CA PRO A 53 -14.35 -15.45 -9.12
C PRO A 53 -13.08 -16.31 -9.08
N GLU A 54 -13.12 -17.55 -9.55
CA GLU A 54 -11.97 -18.46 -9.57
C GLU A 54 -10.85 -17.97 -10.51
N HIS A 55 -11.19 -17.05 -11.41
CA HIS A 55 -10.26 -16.43 -12.36
C HIS A 55 -9.84 -15.01 -11.95
N LEU A 56 -10.22 -14.56 -10.74
CA LEU A 56 -9.88 -13.24 -10.22
C LEU A 56 -8.69 -13.29 -9.26
N LEU A 57 -7.62 -12.56 -9.59
CA LEU A 57 -6.51 -12.26 -8.69
C LEU A 57 -6.56 -10.78 -8.29
N VAL A 58 -6.46 -10.51 -6.99
CA VAL A 58 -6.37 -9.16 -6.45
C VAL A 58 -4.93 -8.89 -6.03
N ILE A 59 -4.31 -7.87 -6.62
CA ILE A 59 -3.02 -7.32 -6.20
C ILE A 59 -3.32 -5.90 -5.71
N ALA A 60 -3.04 -5.63 -4.44
CA ALA A 60 -3.33 -4.34 -3.82
C ALA A 60 -2.11 -3.86 -3.04
N ASP A 61 -1.89 -2.55 -3.08
CA ASP A 61 -1.01 -1.85 -2.15
C ASP A 61 -1.65 -1.79 -0.75
N PHE A 62 -0.86 -1.49 0.29
CA PHE A 62 -1.33 -1.43 1.67
C PHE A 62 -1.57 0.01 2.14
N ASP A 63 -0.53 0.83 2.16
CA ASP A 63 -0.58 2.16 2.77
C ASP A 63 -1.50 3.11 2.00
N HIS A 64 -2.47 3.70 2.70
CA HIS A 64 -3.52 4.56 2.14
C HIS A 64 -4.37 3.92 1.03
N THR A 65 -4.23 2.61 0.79
CA THR A 65 -5.06 1.82 -0.13
C THR A 65 -5.98 0.89 0.67
N LEU A 66 -5.41 0.01 1.49
CA LEU A 66 -6.16 -0.82 2.44
C LEU A 66 -6.24 -0.16 3.82
N SER A 67 -5.18 0.55 4.22
CA SER A 67 -5.21 1.41 5.40
C SER A 67 -5.90 2.74 5.09
N ARG A 68 -6.53 3.35 6.09
CA ARG A 68 -7.23 4.63 5.91
C ARG A 68 -6.22 5.75 5.66
N THR A 69 -6.57 6.71 4.82
CA THR A 69 -5.83 7.98 4.72
C THR A 69 -6.13 8.89 5.90
N LYS A 70 -7.40 9.00 6.29
CA LYS A 70 -7.85 9.86 7.39
C LYS A 70 -8.68 9.12 8.41
N ASN A 71 -8.55 9.52 9.67
CA ASN A 71 -9.38 9.02 10.76
C ASN A 71 -10.76 9.75 10.77
N HIS A 72 -11.62 9.40 11.73
CA HIS A 72 -12.95 10.00 11.85
C HIS A 72 -12.93 11.48 12.28
N LEU A 73 -11.79 11.99 12.76
CA LEU A 73 -11.56 13.41 13.09
C LEU A 73 -11.01 14.20 11.88
N GLY A 74 -10.66 13.53 10.79
CA GLY A 74 -10.06 14.13 9.60
C GLY A 74 -8.53 14.27 9.65
N GLU A 75 -7.89 13.68 10.67
CA GLU A 75 -6.43 13.67 10.82
C GLU A 75 -5.82 12.58 9.92
N GLU A 76 -4.63 12.84 9.38
CA GLU A 76 -3.88 11.87 8.57
C GLU A 76 -3.50 10.66 9.42
N CYS A 77 -3.74 9.46 8.90
CA CYS A 77 -3.33 8.22 9.52
C CYS A 77 -1.87 7.90 9.18
N CYS A 78 -1.17 7.24 10.10
CA CYS A 78 0.20 6.78 9.84
C CYS A 78 0.23 5.70 8.76
N ILE A 79 1.28 5.74 7.94
CA ILE A 79 1.70 4.62 7.08
C ILE A 79 2.35 3.52 7.93
N SER A 80 2.48 2.32 7.37
CA SER A 80 3.09 1.16 8.01
C SER A 80 4.47 1.47 8.61
N TYR A 81 5.28 2.23 7.88
CA TYR A 81 6.58 2.70 8.33
C TYR A 81 6.51 3.64 9.56
N GLY A 82 5.51 4.51 9.63
CA GLY A 82 5.34 5.48 10.71
C GLY A 82 5.10 4.81 12.07
N VAL A 83 4.61 3.57 12.10
CA VAL A 83 4.49 2.78 13.34
C VAL A 83 5.86 2.54 13.99
N PHE A 84 6.88 2.24 13.19
CA PHE A 84 8.24 2.02 13.69
C PHE A 84 8.91 3.32 14.10
N GLU A 85 8.69 4.39 13.34
CA GLU A 85 9.19 5.73 13.65
C GLU A 85 8.65 6.23 15.01
N MET A 86 7.34 6.08 15.26
CA MET A 86 6.72 6.45 16.53
C MET A 86 7.34 5.71 17.71
N GLU A 87 7.59 4.40 17.57
CA GLU A 87 8.25 3.61 18.63
C GLU A 87 9.71 4.01 18.81
N ALA A 88 10.44 4.28 17.73
CA ALA A 88 11.82 4.76 17.81
C ALA A 88 11.93 6.11 18.54
N MET A 89 11.03 7.05 18.21
CA MET A 89 10.88 8.34 18.90
C MET A 89 10.60 8.15 20.41
N ARG A 90 9.78 7.15 20.76
CA ARG A 90 9.47 6.83 22.16
C ARG A 90 10.68 6.24 22.91
N ILE A 91 11.55 5.53 22.21
CA ILE A 91 12.75 4.90 22.78
C ILE A 91 13.86 5.92 23.00
N SER A 92 14.15 6.79 22.02
CA SER A 92 15.13 7.86 22.20
C SER A 92 14.82 9.09 21.31
N PRO A 93 14.96 10.32 21.87
CA PRO A 93 14.76 11.56 21.12
C PRO A 93 15.69 11.71 19.90
N GLU A 94 16.90 11.17 19.97
CA GLU A 94 17.90 11.22 18.89
C GLU A 94 17.41 10.48 17.64
N TYR A 95 16.73 9.35 17.81
CA TYR A 95 16.10 8.63 16.70
C TYR A 95 14.94 9.41 16.09
N GLY A 96 14.17 10.11 16.92
CA GLY A 96 13.12 11.01 16.45
C GLY A 96 13.66 12.14 15.59
N GLU A 97 14.73 12.79 16.03
CA GLU A 97 15.40 13.83 15.25
C GLU A 97 15.96 13.28 13.93
N TYR A 98 16.51 12.07 13.96
CA TYR A 98 17.01 11.39 12.77
C TYR A 98 15.92 11.16 11.71
N PHE A 99 14.78 10.55 12.11
CA PHE A 99 13.70 10.30 11.15
C PHE A 99 13.03 11.58 10.67
N THR A 100 12.93 12.59 11.53
CA THR A 100 12.46 13.94 11.14
C THR A 100 13.34 14.51 10.02
N LYS A 101 14.68 14.45 10.16
CA LYS A 101 15.61 14.93 9.13
C LYS A 101 15.52 14.15 7.82
N LEU A 102 15.29 12.84 7.89
CA LEU A 102 15.05 12.02 6.70
C LEU A 102 13.77 12.48 6.00
N ALA A 103 12.65 12.60 6.72
CA ALA A 103 11.38 13.03 6.15
C ALA A 103 11.49 14.44 5.53
N GLU A 104 12.14 15.39 6.21
CA GLU A 104 12.38 16.75 5.69
C GLU A 104 13.15 16.77 4.36
N LYS A 105 14.10 15.84 4.18
CA LYS A 105 14.87 15.73 2.94
C LYS A 105 14.09 15.03 1.82
N TYR A 106 13.48 13.88 2.11
CA TYR A 106 13.01 12.97 1.07
C TYR A 106 11.53 13.10 0.73
N LEU A 107 10.67 13.52 1.67
CA LEU A 107 9.24 13.69 1.41
C LEU A 107 8.97 14.76 0.32
N PRO A 108 9.66 15.92 0.29
CA PRO A 108 9.48 16.88 -0.81
C PRO A 108 9.91 16.31 -2.17
N ILE A 109 10.88 15.41 -2.20
CA ILE A 109 11.37 14.74 -3.42
C ILE A 109 10.31 13.73 -3.90
N GLU A 110 9.77 12.91 -3.00
CA GLU A 110 8.70 11.97 -3.30
C GLU A 110 7.49 12.67 -3.91
N LEU A 111 7.05 13.76 -3.28
CA LEU A 111 5.87 14.53 -3.67
C LEU A 111 6.09 15.50 -4.84
N SER A 112 7.33 15.67 -5.31
CA SER A 112 7.67 16.63 -6.36
C SER A 112 6.90 16.37 -7.65
N THR A 113 6.19 17.35 -8.19
CA THR A 113 5.50 17.22 -9.49
C THR A 113 6.38 17.55 -10.68
N THR A 114 7.60 18.04 -10.44
CA THR A 114 8.54 18.47 -11.50
C THR A 114 9.59 17.42 -11.82
N MET A 115 9.94 16.57 -10.86
CA MET A 115 10.88 15.48 -11.06
C MET A 115 10.20 14.26 -11.69
N THR A 116 10.89 13.62 -12.62
CA THR A 116 10.50 12.34 -13.22
C THR A 116 10.63 11.19 -12.21
N ARG A 117 10.01 10.05 -12.51
CA ARG A 117 10.10 8.86 -11.66
C ARG A 117 11.53 8.35 -11.57
N GLU A 118 12.26 8.40 -12.67
CA GLU A 118 13.63 7.93 -12.81
C GLU A 118 14.59 8.79 -11.98
N GLU A 119 14.37 10.11 -11.96
CA GLU A 119 15.14 11.04 -11.12
C GLU A 119 14.89 10.84 -9.62
N LYS A 120 13.65 10.49 -9.23
CA LYS A 120 13.29 10.24 -7.83
C LYS A 120 13.77 8.89 -7.31
N ALA A 121 13.79 7.87 -8.16
CA ALA A 121 14.12 6.50 -7.81
C ALA A 121 15.36 6.35 -6.90
N PRO A 122 16.53 6.95 -7.21
CA PRO A 122 17.71 6.82 -6.34
C PRO A 122 17.49 7.42 -4.95
N TYR A 123 16.75 8.52 -4.83
CA TYR A 123 16.45 9.13 -3.53
C TYR A 123 15.49 8.28 -2.70
N MET A 124 14.51 7.61 -3.33
CA MET A 124 13.60 6.71 -2.61
C MET A 124 14.33 5.47 -2.09
N VAL A 125 15.27 4.93 -2.87
CA VAL A 125 16.15 3.84 -2.40
C VAL A 125 17.02 4.32 -1.25
N GLU A 126 17.67 5.47 -1.40
CA GLU A 126 18.51 6.06 -0.35
C GLU A 126 17.72 6.26 0.96
N TRP A 127 16.52 6.84 0.87
CA TRP A 127 15.64 7.02 2.01
C TRP A 127 15.30 5.69 2.69
N TRP A 128 14.87 4.69 1.92
CA TRP A 128 14.55 3.37 2.45
C TRP A 128 15.73 2.72 3.16
N VAL A 129 16.93 2.82 2.59
CA VAL A 129 18.14 2.23 3.18
C VAL A 129 18.48 2.88 4.52
N TYR A 130 18.51 4.21 4.60
CA TYR A 130 18.77 4.92 5.85
C TYR A 130 17.73 4.64 6.93
N SER A 131 16.47 4.60 6.53
CA SER A 131 15.35 4.25 7.39
C SER A 131 15.51 2.85 8.01
N VAL A 132 15.87 1.85 7.20
CA VAL A 132 16.07 0.46 7.66
C VAL A 132 17.32 0.31 8.53
N PHE A 133 18.44 0.95 8.16
CA PHE A 133 19.68 0.88 8.95
C PHE A 133 19.51 1.46 10.36
N CYS A 134 18.73 2.53 10.48
CA CYS A 134 18.38 3.10 11.78
C CYS A 134 17.51 2.13 12.60
N GLY A 135 16.51 1.50 11.95
CA GLY A 135 15.68 0.45 12.55
C GLY A 135 16.47 -0.77 13.04
N ALA A 136 17.50 -1.20 12.30
CA ALA A 136 18.36 -2.32 12.70
C ALA A 136 19.23 -1.99 13.93
N SER A 137 19.63 -0.72 14.08
CA SER A 137 20.41 -0.26 15.24
C SER A 137 19.59 -0.20 16.53
N LEU A 138 18.26 -0.11 16.43
CA LEU A 138 17.33 -0.03 17.55
C LEU A 138 17.05 -1.38 18.22
N ASN A 139 17.36 -2.51 17.59
CA ASN A 139 17.04 -3.81 18.16
C ASN A 139 18.03 -4.92 17.71
N ARG A 140 18.91 -5.37 18.62
CA ARG A 140 19.83 -6.51 18.38
C ARG A 140 19.11 -7.86 18.12
N SER A 141 17.78 -7.89 18.11
CA SER A 141 16.98 -9.11 17.96
C SER A 141 16.08 -9.17 16.70
N LEU A 142 16.05 -8.14 15.84
CA LEU A 142 15.16 -8.15 14.67
C LEU A 142 15.79 -8.88 13.48
N THR A 143 15.60 -10.20 13.48
CA THR A 143 15.75 -11.07 12.30
C THR A 143 14.97 -10.56 11.09
N ASP A 144 13.88 -9.81 11.30
CA ASP A 144 12.96 -9.40 10.24
C ASP A 144 13.49 -8.25 9.37
N ALA A 145 14.28 -7.32 9.94
CA ALA A 145 14.92 -6.25 9.19
C ALA A 145 16.04 -6.80 8.29
N GLN A 146 16.79 -7.80 8.79
CA GLN A 146 17.81 -8.52 8.03
C GLN A 146 17.20 -9.27 6.85
N ILE A 147 16.08 -9.98 7.09
CA ILE A 147 15.32 -10.71 6.06
C ILE A 147 14.75 -9.74 5.01
N ALA A 148 14.23 -8.59 5.43
CA ALA A 148 13.75 -7.57 4.50
C ALA A 148 14.89 -7.00 3.64
N LEU A 149 16.06 -6.75 4.22
CA LEU A 149 17.24 -6.27 3.49
C LEU A 149 17.76 -7.31 2.49
N GLU A 150 17.86 -8.58 2.88
CA GLU A 150 18.24 -9.69 1.99
C GLU A 150 17.21 -9.90 0.88
N ALA A 151 15.92 -9.84 1.18
CA ALA A 151 14.85 -9.95 0.20
C ALA A 151 14.90 -8.79 -0.82
N MET A 152 15.16 -7.57 -0.37
CA MET A 152 15.28 -6.39 -1.24
C MET A 152 16.57 -6.40 -2.08
N SER A 153 17.70 -6.83 -1.52
CA SER A 153 18.97 -6.99 -2.25
C SER A 153 18.87 -8.04 -3.37
N ASN A 154 18.00 -9.04 -3.20
CA ASN A 154 17.76 -10.05 -4.22
C ASN A 154 16.76 -9.59 -5.30
N LEU A 155 15.91 -8.60 -5.00
CA LEU A 155 14.92 -8.04 -5.92
C LEU A 155 15.42 -6.83 -6.70
N ILE A 156 16.40 -6.12 -6.15
CA ILE A 156 17.00 -4.92 -6.74
C ILE A 156 18.48 -5.22 -6.93
N HIS A 157 18.95 -5.33 -8.18
CA HIS A 157 20.38 -5.32 -8.48
C HIS A 157 20.96 -3.95 -8.06
N VAL A 158 21.32 -3.78 -6.79
CA VAL A 158 21.97 -2.57 -6.28
C VAL A 158 23.48 -2.79 -6.27
N GLU A 159 24.16 -2.37 -7.33
CA GLU A 159 25.62 -2.49 -7.49
C GLU A 159 26.46 -1.55 -6.59
N ASN A 160 25.89 -0.80 -5.64
CA ASN A 160 26.63 0.29 -4.97
C ASN A 160 26.35 0.43 -3.47
N PHE A 161 26.43 -0.67 -2.72
CA PHE A 161 26.33 -0.62 -1.26
C PHE A 161 27.51 0.12 -0.59
N GLU A 162 28.70 0.09 -1.19
CA GLU A 162 29.93 0.68 -0.60
C GLU A 162 29.94 2.22 -0.50
N LYS A 163 29.07 2.92 -1.25
CA LYS A 163 28.99 4.39 -1.18
C LYS A 163 28.15 4.90 0.00
N LEU A 164 27.35 4.05 0.63
CA LEU A 164 26.42 4.44 1.70
C LEU A 164 27.04 4.31 3.09
N SER A 165 28.19 3.64 3.23
CA SER A 165 28.89 3.47 4.51
C SER A 165 29.80 4.64 4.90
N SER A 166 29.85 5.71 4.12
CA SER A 166 30.71 6.89 4.36
C SER A 166 29.95 8.18 4.71
N LEU A 167 28.66 8.07 5.04
CA LEU A 167 27.82 9.12 5.63
C LEU A 167 27.44 8.73 7.06
#